data_AF-A0A7G8WI43-F1
#
_entry.id   AF-A0A7G8WI43-F1
#
_cell.length_a   1.000
_cell.length_b   1.000
_cell.length_c   1.000
_cell.angle_alpha   90.00
_cell.angle_beta   90.00
_cell.angle_gamma   90.00
#
_symmetry.space_group_name_H-M   'P 1'
#
loop_
_entity.id
_entity.type
_entity.pdbx_description
1 polymer ?
#
loop_
_entity_poly.entity_id
_entity_poly.type
_entity_poly.pdbx_seq_one_letter_code
_entity_poly.pdbx_strand_id
1 'polypeptide(L)' 'MCYDNAWAESFNGTLKVERVNRTSYPTREQAEMDITRYIELRYNQVRLHSALGYITPNEAEQWWLANNSAA' A
#
# COMPACT_ATOMS: atom_id res chain seq x y z
N MET A 1 21.79 -7.44 -7.11
CA MET A 1 20.50 -7.82 -7.73
C MET A 1 19.48 -6.76 -7.34
N CYS A 2 19.05 -5.96 -8.30
CA CYS A 2 18.17 -4.80 -8.13
C CYS A 2 16.72 -5.23 -8.46
N TYR A 3 16.22 -6.23 -7.73
CA TYR A 3 14.94 -6.87 -7.99
C TYR A 3 14.28 -7.17 -6.64
N ASP A 4 13.60 -6.17 -6.08
CA ASP A 4 12.44 -6.32 -5.18
C ASP A 4 11.86 -4.96 -4.75
N ASN A 5 12.55 -3.85 -5.00
CA ASN A 5 12.09 -2.56 -4.47
C ASN A 5 11.05 -1.86 -5.36
N ALA A 6 10.73 -2.37 -6.56
CA ALA A 6 9.83 -1.68 -7.49
C ALA A 6 8.41 -1.46 -6.90
N TRP A 7 7.92 -2.43 -6.14
CA TRP A 7 6.62 -2.31 -5.47
C TRP A 7 6.67 -1.29 -4.32
N ALA A 8 7.71 -1.36 -3.49
CA ALA A 8 7.94 -0.41 -2.41
C ALA A 8 8.25 1.01 -2.90
N GLU A 9 8.92 1.17 -4.04
CA GLU A 9 9.15 2.46 -4.70
C GLU A 9 7.86 3.06 -5.25
N SER A 10 7.01 2.24 -5.89
CA SER A 10 5.68 2.65 -6.34
C SER A 10 4.77 3.05 -5.18
N PHE A 11 4.80 2.28 -4.09
CA PHE A 11 4.11 2.62 -2.84
C PHE A 11 4.63 3.93 -2.25
N ASN A 12 5.95 4.10 -2.12
CA ASN A 12 6.54 5.29 -1.51
C ASN A 12 6.28 6.56 -2.36
N GLY A 13 6.30 6.44 -3.68
CA GLY A 13 5.89 7.52 -4.58
C GLY A 13 4.44 7.92 -4.36
N THR A 14 3.55 6.93 -4.27
CA THR A 14 2.12 7.12 -3.98
C THR A 14 1.88 7.77 -2.61
N LEU A 15 2.50 7.24 -1.56
CA LEU A 15 2.38 7.73 -0.19
C LEU A 15 2.82 9.20 -0.09
N LYS A 16 3.92 9.54 -0.77
CA LYS A 16 4.41 10.92 -0.82
C LYS A 16 3.40 11.84 -1.49
N VAL A 17 2.86 11.47 -2.65
CA VAL A 17 1.91 12.31 -3.40
C VAL A 17 0.60 12.50 -2.65
N GLU A 18 0.01 11.43 -2.13
CA GLU A 18 -1.33 11.48 -1.56
C GLU A 18 -1.37 11.95 -0.10
N ARG A 19 -0.30 11.72 0.66
CA ARG A 19 -0.31 11.97 2.11
C ARG A 19 0.78 12.91 2.59
N VAL A 20 2.04 12.65 2.26
CA VAL A 20 3.18 13.36 2.89
C VAL A 20 3.41 14.75 2.29
N ASN A 21 3.22 14.94 0.98
CA ASN A 21 3.58 16.19 0.29
C ASN A 21 2.75 17.41 0.71
N ARG A 22 1.65 17.22 1.46
CA ARG A 22 0.79 18.30 1.97
C ARG A 22 0.54 18.22 3.47
N THR A 23 1.25 17.35 4.19
CA THR A 23 1.03 17.11 5.63
C THR A 23 2.33 17.33 6.38
N SER A 24 2.33 18.26 7.33
CA SER A 24 3.44 18.42 8.28
C SER A 24 3.08 17.72 9.58
N TYR A 25 3.90 16.77 9.99
CA TYR A 25 3.69 16.05 11.25
C TYR A 25 4.49 16.72 12.38
N PRO A 26 3.86 17.00 13.53
CA PRO A 26 4.55 17.62 14.67
C PRO A 26 5.51 16.64 15.36
N THR A 27 5.22 15.34 15.29
CA THR A 27 6.05 14.29 15.86
C THR A 27 6.14 13.10 14.91
N ARG A 28 7.21 12.32 15.07
CA ARG A 28 7.42 11.09 14.31
C ARG A 28 6.29 10.08 14.59
N GLU A 29 5.89 9.92 15.84
CA GLU A 29 4.82 9.00 16.25
C GLU A 29 3.49 9.33 15.55
N GLN A 30 3.16 10.62 15.42
CA GLN A 30 1.95 11.04 14.71
C GLN A 30 2.00 10.71 13.22
N ALA A 31 3.19 10.83 12.60
CA ALA A 31 3.41 10.43 11.22
C ALA A 31 3.24 8.91 11.05
N GLU A 32 3.81 8.12 11.96
CA GLU A 32 3.73 6.66 11.92
C GLU A 32 2.27 6.17 12.05
N MET A 33 1.51 6.70 12.99
CA MET A 33 0.09 6.36 13.15
C MET A 33 -0.73 6.73 11.90
N ASP A 34 -0.46 7.90 11.33
CA ASP A 34 -1.21 8.40 10.17
C ASP A 34 -0.90 7.62 8.89
N ILE A 35 0.39 7.32 8.66
CA ILE A 35 0.84 6.49 7.55
C ILE A 35 0.26 5.07 7.69
N THR A 36 0.32 4.48 8.88
CA THR A 36 -0.27 3.15 9.14
C THR A 36 -1.77 3.16 8.84
N ARG A 37 -2.50 4.17 9.31
CA ARG A 37 -3.93 4.31 9.04
C ARG A 37 -4.21 4.46 7.55
N TYR A 38 -3.40 5.21 6.83
CA TYR A 38 -3.53 5.38 5.38
C TYR A 38 -3.29 4.06 4.64
N ILE A 39 -2.28 3.27 5.04
CA ILE A 39 -1.98 1.96 4.45
C ILE A 39 -3.21 1.04 4.61
N GLU A 40 -3.68 0.88 5.85
CA GLU A 40 -4.77 -0.06 6.16
C GLU A 40 -6.11 0.33 5.55
N LEU A 41 -6.52 1.59 5.71
CA LEU A 41 -7.88 2.02 5.38
C LEU A 41 -8.04 2.54 3.95
N ARG A 42 -6.95 2.87 3.26
CA ARG A 42 -7.01 3.50 1.92
C ARG A 42 -6.21 2.72 0.90
N TYR A 43 -4.92 2.49 1.16
CA TYR A 43 -4.07 1.83 0.20
C TYR A 43 -4.51 0.37 -0.02
N ASN A 44 -4.61 -0.41 1.06
CA ASN A 44 -4.96 -1.83 0.97
C ASN A 44 -6.42 -2.07 0.58
N GLN A 45 -7.35 -1.19 0.98
CA GLN A 45 -8.80 -1.42 0.83
C GLN A 45 -9.46 -0.73 -0.37
N VAL A 46 -8.90 0.37 -0.88
CA VAL A 46 -9.60 1.23 -1.84
C VAL A 46 -8.80 1.41 -3.13
N ARG A 47 -7.46 1.36 -3.05
CA ARG A 47 -6.63 1.68 -4.21
C ARG A 47 -6.54 0.49 -5.16
N LEU A 48 -6.94 0.71 -6.40
CA LEU A 48 -6.82 -0.29 -7.47
C LEU A 48 -5.44 -0.19 -8.11
N HIS A 49 -4.83 -1.35 -8.36
CA HIS A 49 -3.53 -1.43 -9.02
C HIS A 49 -3.68 -2.06 -10.40
N SER A 50 -3.30 -1.33 -11.45
CA SER A 50 -3.31 -1.85 -12.83
C SER A 50 -2.43 -3.10 -12.99
N ALA A 51 -1.30 -3.14 -12.27
CA ALA A 51 -0.41 -4.30 -12.23
C ALA A 51 -1.07 -5.57 -11.64
N LEU A 52 -2.11 -5.40 -10.82
CA LEU A 52 -2.88 -6.51 -10.22
C LEU A 52 -4.16 -6.82 -11.03
N GLY A 53 -4.37 -6.19 -12.18
CA GLY A 53 -5.62 -6.37 -12.94
C GLY A 53 -6.77 -5.49 -12.43
N TYR A 54 -6.45 -4.30 -11.88
CA TYR A 54 -7.43 -3.36 -11.33
C TYR A 54 -8.20 -3.89 -10.13
N ILE A 55 -7.53 -4.65 -9.27
CA ILE A 55 -8.04 -5.06 -7.95
C ILE A 55 -7.24 -4.39 -6.84
N THR A 56 -7.79 -4.39 -5.63
CA THR A 56 -7.10 -3.89 -4.44
C THR A 56 -6.02 -4.88 -3.95
N PRO A 57 -5.00 -4.42 -3.20
CA PRO A 57 -4.02 -5.31 -2.60
C PRO A 57 -4.66 -6.38 -1.71
N ASN A 58 -5.70 -6.01 -0.96
CA ASN A 58 -6.39 -6.93 -0.06
C ASN A 58 -7.17 -8.00 -0.83
N GLU A 59 -7.79 -7.64 -1.96
CA GLU A 59 -8.39 -8.63 -2.86
C GLU A 59 -7.31 -9.55 -3.44
N ALA A 60 -6.21 -9.01 -3.95
CA ALA A 60 -5.13 -9.83 -4.50
C ALA A 60 -4.59 -10.85 -3.49
N GLU A 61 -4.42 -10.45 -2.23
CA GLU A 61 -4.03 -11.34 -1.14
C GLU A 61 -5.09 -12.43 -0.87
N GLN A 62 -6.37 -12.08 -0.82
CA GLN A 62 -7.45 -13.05 -0.65
C GLN A 62 -7.51 -14.07 -1.81
N TRP A 63 -7.36 -13.61 -3.04
CA TRP A 63 -7.27 -14.47 -4.23
C TRP A 63 -6.07 -15.41 -4.15
N TRP A 64 -4.92 -14.91 -3.70
CA TRP A 64 -3.71 -15.72 -3.52
C TRP A 64 -3.89 -16.77 -2.42
N LEU A 65 -4.44 -16.38 -1.27
CA LEU A 65 -4.75 -17.28 -0.15
C LEU A 65 -5.74 -18.36 -0.57
N ALA A 66 -6.82 -18.01 -1.28
CA ALA A 66 -7.81 -18.97 -1.76
C ALA A 66 -7.19 -20.01 -2.73
N ASN A 67 -6.28 -19.58 -3.60
CA ASN A 67 -5.60 -20.48 -4.54
C ASN A 67 -4.47 -21.31 -3.90
N ASN A 68 -3.79 -20.81 -2.86
CA ASN A 68 -2.72 -21.54 -2.17
C ASN A 68 -3.23 -22.42 -1.01
N SER A 69 -4.41 -22.13 -0.45
CA SER A 69 -5.04 -22.97 0.57
C SER A 69 -5.78 -24.18 -0.03
N ALA A 70 -5.96 -24.20 -1.36
CA ALA A 70 -6.53 -25.31 -2.11
C ALA A 70 -5.47 -26.28 -2.67
N ALA A 71 -4.19 -26.10 -2.30
CA ALA A 71 -3.05 -26.93 -2.70
C ALA A 71 -2.57 -27.84 -1.57
#